data_AF-A0A6I2ZV36-F1
#
_entry.id   AF-A0A6I2ZV36-F1
#
_cell.length_a   1.000
_cell.length_b   1.000
_cell.length_c   1.000
_cell.angle_alpha   90.00
_cell.angle_beta   90.00
_cell.angle_gamma   90.00
#
_symmetry.space_group_name_H-M   'P 1'
#
loop_
_entity.id
_entity.type
_entity.pdbx_description
1 polymer ?
#
loop_
_entity_poly.entity_id
_entity_poly.type
_entity_poly.pdbx_seq_one_letter_code
_entity_poly.pdbx_strand_id
1 'polypeptide(L)'
;MPLADCRNVDLRGLDLYYANFQGANLAGANLSGMDLTGADFTDANLTGTNLIGATLDFGFFFNTNLTDAKLTRVSMDGIVWDETTIWPTGFVPPDY
;
A
#
# COMPACT_ATOMS: atom_id res chain seq x y z
N MET A 1 -13.29 10.34 10.09
CA MET A 1 -14.05 10.03 8.85
C MET A 1 -14.30 8.52 8.83
N PRO A 2 -15.42 8.00 8.31
CA PRO A 2 -15.64 6.55 8.29
C PRO A 2 -14.55 5.88 7.45
N LEU A 3 -13.93 4.84 8.02
CA LEU A 3 -12.92 4.00 7.38
C LEU A 3 -13.48 3.50 6.04
N ALA A 4 -12.88 3.88 4.92
CA ALA A 4 -13.27 3.35 3.62
C ALA A 4 -12.94 1.86 3.60
N ASP A 5 -13.97 1.02 3.57
CA ASP A 5 -13.82 -0.43 3.52
C ASP A 5 -13.72 -0.89 2.06
N CYS A 6 -12.49 -1.11 1.61
CA CYS A 6 -12.18 -1.42 0.22
C CYS A 6 -11.88 -2.91 0.00
N ARG A 7 -12.18 -3.79 0.98
CA ARG A 7 -11.78 -5.21 0.98
C ARG A 7 -12.23 -6.03 -0.25
N ASN A 8 -13.20 -5.56 -1.02
CA ASN A 8 -13.71 -6.24 -2.22
C ASN A 8 -13.94 -5.28 -3.41
N VAL A 9 -13.27 -4.13 -3.43
CA VAL A 9 -13.44 -3.18 -4.54
C VAL A 9 -12.53 -3.59 -5.69
N ASP A 10 -13.10 -3.76 -6.88
CA ASP A 10 -12.32 -3.89 -8.11
C ASP A 10 -11.82 -2.51 -8.52
N LEU A 11 -10.55 -2.23 -8.22
CA LEU A 11 -9.91 -0.96 -8.55
C LEU A 11 -9.22 -1.00 -9.92
N ARG A 12 -9.31 -2.11 -10.67
CA ARG A 12 -8.59 -2.27 -11.94
C ARG A 12 -9.07 -1.24 -12.97
N GLY A 13 -8.13 -0.54 -13.59
CA GLY A 13 -8.40 0.46 -14.62
C GLY A 13 -8.80 1.84 -14.10
N LEU A 14 -8.83 2.04 -12.77
CA LEU A 14 -8.91 3.38 -12.19
C LEU A 14 -7.54 4.06 -12.25
N ASP A 15 -7.54 5.35 -12.53
CA ASP A 15 -6.38 6.20 -12.29
C ASP A 15 -6.28 6.43 -10.77
N LEU A 16 -5.32 5.76 -10.14
CA LEU A 16 -5.06 5.87 -8.70
C LEU A 16 -3.80 6.70 -8.40
N TYR A 17 -3.32 7.47 -9.39
CA TYR A 17 -2.24 8.41 -9.19
C TYR A 17 -2.63 9.42 -8.10
N TYR A 18 -1.85 9.51 -7.03
CA TYR A 18 -2.16 10.31 -5.83
C TYR A 18 -3.49 9.95 -5.13
N ALA A 19 -3.96 8.70 -5.23
CA ALA A 19 -5.17 8.28 -4.54
C ALA A 19 -5.02 8.39 -3.01
N ASN A 20 -6.07 8.85 -2.34
CA ASN A 20 -6.13 8.93 -0.89
C ASN A 20 -6.79 7.66 -0.33
N PHE A 21 -5.98 6.82 0.33
CA PHE A 21 -6.39 5.63 1.07
C PHE A 21 -6.18 5.80 2.58
N GLN A 22 -6.13 7.03 3.09
CA GLN A 22 -5.90 7.27 4.51
C GLN A 22 -6.94 6.55 5.38
N GLY A 23 -6.47 5.72 6.32
CA GLY A 23 -7.32 4.92 7.20
C GLY A 23 -8.13 3.83 6.48
N ALA A 24 -7.85 3.52 5.21
CA ALA A 24 -8.61 2.53 4.47
C ALA A 24 -8.34 1.11 4.99
N ASN A 25 -9.36 0.26 4.99
CA ASN A 25 -9.18 -1.17 5.20
C ASN A 25 -9.12 -1.89 3.86
N LEU A 26 -7.91 -2.30 3.48
CA LEU A 26 -7.59 -3.00 2.22
C LEU A 26 -7.08 -4.42 2.50
N ALA A 27 -7.31 -4.95 3.70
CA ALA A 27 -6.78 -6.25 4.08
C ALA A 27 -7.24 -7.36 3.11
N GLY A 28 -6.30 -8.09 2.56
CA GLY A 28 -6.52 -9.16 1.58
C GLY A 28 -6.89 -8.69 0.16
N ALA A 29 -6.90 -7.39 -0.12
CA ALA A 29 -7.23 -6.87 -1.43
C ALA A 29 -6.21 -7.32 -2.50
N ASN A 30 -6.66 -7.40 -3.75
CA ASN A 30 -5.79 -7.68 -4.87
C ASN A 30 -5.44 -6.39 -5.64
N LEU A 31 -4.25 -5.86 -5.39
CA LEU A 31 -3.69 -4.65 -6.02
C LEU A 31 -2.51 -4.99 -6.95
N SER A 32 -2.41 -6.24 -7.41
CA SER A 32 -1.28 -6.69 -8.24
C SER A 32 -1.22 -5.93 -9.56
N GLY A 33 -0.03 -5.43 -9.94
CA GLY A 33 0.20 -4.75 -11.20
C GLY A 33 -0.43 -3.36 -11.32
N MET A 34 -0.97 -2.81 -10.23
CA MET A 34 -1.57 -1.48 -10.24
C MET A 34 -0.50 -0.39 -10.18
N ASP A 35 -0.76 0.73 -10.86
CA ASP A 35 -0.03 1.97 -10.65
C ASP A 35 -0.69 2.76 -9.51
N LEU A 36 0.02 2.87 -8.40
CA LEU A 36 -0.37 3.54 -7.16
C LEU A 36 0.65 4.64 -6.82
N THR A 37 1.31 5.18 -7.83
CA THR A 37 2.33 6.22 -7.67
C THR A 37 1.73 7.42 -6.93
N GLY A 38 2.42 7.87 -5.87
CA GLY A 38 2.01 8.98 -5.03
C GLY A 38 0.82 8.72 -4.11
N ALA A 39 0.30 7.50 -4.04
CA ALA A 39 -0.85 7.19 -3.19
C ALA A 39 -0.53 7.35 -1.70
N ASP A 40 -1.53 7.80 -0.94
CA ASP A 40 -1.41 7.99 0.51
C ASP A 40 -2.12 6.86 1.25
N PHE A 41 -1.33 5.99 1.89
CA PHE A 41 -1.79 4.87 2.71
C PHE A 41 -1.69 5.16 4.20
N THR A 42 -1.53 6.42 4.63
CA THR A 42 -1.39 6.76 6.05
C THR A 42 -2.53 6.15 6.89
N ASP A 43 -2.19 5.48 7.99
CA ASP A 43 -3.14 4.76 8.87
C ASP A 43 -3.90 3.58 8.19
N ALA A 44 -3.52 3.15 6.98
CA ALA A 44 -4.23 2.09 6.28
C ALA A 44 -3.85 0.68 6.77
N ASN A 45 -4.80 -0.24 6.61
CA ASN A 45 -4.57 -1.68 6.81
C ASN A 45 -4.39 -2.39 5.46
N LEU A 46 -3.15 -2.75 5.14
CA LEU A 46 -2.73 -3.52 3.97
C LEU A 46 -2.39 -4.99 4.32
N THR A 47 -2.91 -5.51 5.44
CA THR A 47 -2.58 -6.86 5.90
C THR A 47 -2.98 -7.91 4.86
N GLY A 48 -2.04 -8.74 4.43
CA GLY A 48 -2.27 -9.83 3.47
C GLY A 48 -2.59 -9.37 2.03
N THR A 49 -2.43 -8.08 1.72
CA THR A 49 -2.72 -7.53 0.38
C THR A 49 -1.76 -8.08 -0.67
N ASN A 50 -2.27 -8.35 -1.87
CA ASN A 50 -1.44 -8.75 -3.01
C ASN A 50 -0.97 -7.51 -3.78
N LEU A 51 0.30 -7.13 -3.64
CA LEU A 51 0.95 -5.99 -4.31
C LEU A 51 1.99 -6.45 -5.36
N ILE A 52 1.90 -7.70 -5.82
CA ILE A 52 2.87 -8.25 -6.77
C ILE A 52 2.90 -7.40 -8.04
N GLY A 53 4.07 -6.87 -8.37
CA GLY A 53 4.28 -6.05 -9.57
C GLY A 53 3.63 -4.67 -9.54
N ALA A 54 3.13 -4.19 -8.40
CA ALA A 54 2.57 -2.85 -8.29
C ALA A 54 3.67 -1.77 -8.28
N THR A 55 3.31 -0.55 -8.67
CA THR A 55 4.16 0.64 -8.54
C THR A 55 3.65 1.49 -7.39
N LEU A 56 4.44 1.68 -6.33
CA LEU A 56 4.10 2.47 -5.14
C LEU A 56 5.02 3.70 -5.00
N ASP A 57 5.73 4.07 -6.06
CA ASP A 57 6.73 5.13 -6.03
C ASP A 57 6.14 6.43 -5.47
N PHE A 58 6.91 7.14 -4.66
CA PHE A 58 6.51 8.39 -4.00
C PHE A 58 5.27 8.28 -3.08
N GLY A 59 4.86 7.07 -2.70
CA GLY A 59 3.72 6.84 -1.78
C GLY A 59 4.05 7.13 -0.31
N PHE A 60 3.00 7.37 0.48
CA PHE A 60 3.09 7.65 1.92
C PHE A 60 2.56 6.47 2.74
N PHE A 61 3.36 5.97 3.69
CA PHE A 61 3.07 4.74 4.45
C PHE A 61 3.10 4.91 5.97
N PHE A 62 3.00 6.14 6.48
CA PHE A 62 2.99 6.39 7.93
C PHE A 62 1.90 5.58 8.63
N ASN A 63 2.26 4.89 9.73
CA ASN A 63 1.36 4.02 10.49
C ASN A 63 0.58 2.99 9.64
N THR A 64 1.16 2.54 8.52
CA THR A 64 0.54 1.56 7.64
C THR A 64 0.90 0.14 8.07
N ASN A 65 -0.09 -0.76 8.08
CA ASN A 65 0.15 -2.17 8.38
C ASN A 65 0.23 -3.03 7.10
N LEU A 66 1.44 -3.44 6.71
CA LEU A 66 1.73 -4.35 5.58
C LEU A 66 2.01 -5.79 6.03
N THR A 67 1.61 -6.22 7.23
CA THR A 67 1.80 -7.62 7.68
C THR A 67 1.30 -8.60 6.62
N ASP A 68 2.10 -9.61 6.27
CA ASP A 68 1.80 -10.62 5.26
C ASP A 68 1.50 -10.10 3.83
N ALA A 69 1.73 -8.82 3.54
CA ALA A 69 1.55 -8.28 2.20
C ALA A 69 2.57 -8.88 1.21
N LYS A 70 2.14 -9.15 -0.02
CA LYS A 70 2.98 -9.73 -1.07
C LYS A 70 3.66 -8.63 -1.88
N LEU A 71 4.93 -8.35 -1.57
CA LEU A 71 5.72 -7.26 -2.16
C LEU A 71 6.68 -7.71 -3.29
N THR A 72 6.43 -8.87 -3.93
CA THR A 72 7.32 -9.37 -4.98
C THR A 72 7.27 -8.48 -6.22
N ARG A 73 8.43 -8.01 -6.70
CA ARG A 73 8.58 -7.13 -7.88
C ARG A 73 7.83 -5.79 -7.75
N VAL A 74 7.60 -5.32 -6.53
CA VAL A 74 7.01 -4.00 -6.29
C VAL A 74 8.06 -2.92 -6.56
N SER A 75 7.66 -1.80 -7.16
CA SER A 75 8.46 -0.57 -7.17
C SER A 75 8.08 0.27 -5.96
N MET A 76 9.09 0.75 -5.22
CA MET A 76 8.94 1.55 -4.00
C MET A 76 9.98 2.69 -3.98
N ASP A 77 10.26 3.29 -5.13
CA ASP A 77 11.22 4.38 -5.21
C ASP A 77 10.66 5.65 -4.55
N GLY A 78 11.45 6.30 -3.70
CA GLY A 78 11.05 7.53 -3.03
C GLY A 78 9.83 7.43 -2.10
N ILE A 79 9.46 6.22 -1.64
CA ILE A 79 8.40 6.08 -0.64
C ILE A 79 8.80 6.77 0.66
N VAL A 80 7.80 7.22 1.41
CA VAL A 80 8.02 7.82 2.73
C VAL A 80 7.32 6.97 3.79
N TRP A 81 8.08 6.57 4.80
CA TRP A 81 7.63 5.67 5.87
C TRP A 81 8.41 5.96 7.16
N ASP A 82 7.83 5.68 8.32
CA ASP A 82 8.46 5.91 9.62
C ASP A 82 8.50 4.63 10.47
N GLU A 83 9.00 4.72 11.70
CA GLU A 83 9.08 3.59 12.63
C GLU A 83 7.72 2.97 13.01
N THR A 84 6.61 3.63 12.68
CA THR A 84 5.26 3.11 12.92
C THR A 84 4.75 2.24 11.77
N THR A 85 5.46 2.22 10.65
CA THR A 85 5.13 1.39 9.49
C THR A 85 5.49 -0.07 9.77
N ILE A 86 4.52 -0.97 9.63
CA ILE A 86 4.72 -2.40 9.89
C ILE A 86 4.95 -3.11 8.56
N TRP A 87 6.16 -3.63 8.36
CA TRP A 87 6.55 -4.35 7.14
C TRP A 87 6.31 -5.88 7.24
N PRO A 88 6.17 -6.59 6.11
CA PRO A 88 6.17 -8.05 6.12
C PRO A 88 7.45 -8.61 6.78
N THR A 89 7.33 -9.75 7.46
CA THR A 89 8.51 -10.41 8.05
C THR A 89 9.57 -10.71 7.00
N GLY A 90 10.81 -10.31 7.27
CA GLY A 90 11.95 -10.52 6.37
C GLY A 90 12.03 -9.54 5.19
N PHE A 91 11.08 -8.60 5.07
CA PHE A 91 11.19 -7.48 4.14
C PHE A 91 12.13 -6.43 4.73
N VAL A 92 13.03 -5.90 3.90
CA VAL A 92 13.89 -4.76 4.24
C VAL A 92 13.36 -3.57 3.47
N PRO A 93 12.80 -2.54 4.13
CA PRO A 93 12.31 -1.37 3.43
C PRO A 93 13.45 -0.59 2.79
N PRO A 94 13.19 0.13 1.68
CA PRO A 94 14.19 1.01 1.09
C PRO A 94 14.60 2.10 2.09
N ASP A 95 15.91 2.36 2.14
CA ASP A 95 16.48 3.46 2.92
C ASP A 95 16.02 4.82 2.35
N TYR A 96 15.96 5.83 3.22
CA TYR A 96 15.72 7.23 2.87
C TYR A 96 16.76 7.81 1.89
#